data_AF-A0A562HFR4-F1
#
_entry.id   AF-A0A562HFR4-F1
#
_cell.length_a   1.000
_cell.length_b   1.000
_cell.length_c   1.000
_cell.angle_alpha   90.00
_cell.angle_beta   90.00
_cell.angle_gamma   90.00
#
_symmetry.space_group_name_H-M   'P 1'
#
loop_
_entity.id
_entity.type
_entity.pdbx_description
1 polymer ?
#
loop_
_entity_poly.entity_id
_entity_poly.type
_entity_poly.pdbx_seq_one_letter_code
_entity_poly.pdbx_strand_id
1 'polypeptide(L)'
;MRNSGNFAMLRHAVGMLPFLLILAMLILHLALPDKTFSKVERRYLAQWPVFHIEEVIDGSYERKVESYFSDQFPLRNFWVYIEKSSRGILRASTPI
;
A
#
# COMPACT_ATOMS: atom_id res chain seq x y z
N MET A 1 -13.90 19.32 37.32
CA MET A 1 -14.52 19.76 36.04
C MET A 1 -13.92 18.93 34.91
N ARG A 2 -14.70 18.04 34.29
CA ARG A 2 -14.24 17.13 33.22
C ARG A 2 -14.21 17.90 31.90
N ASN A 3 -13.02 18.13 31.34
CA ASN A 3 -12.80 18.88 30.10
C ASN A 3 -13.38 18.10 28.89
N SER A 4 -14.66 18.31 28.61
CA SER A 4 -15.38 17.72 27.47
C SER A 4 -14.87 18.21 26.12
N GLY A 5 -14.22 19.39 26.06
CA GLY A 5 -13.62 19.95 24.85
C GLY A 5 -12.45 19.12 24.32
N ASN A 6 -11.60 18.60 25.21
CA ASN A 6 -10.48 17.73 24.83
C ASN A 6 -10.97 16.41 24.21
N PHE A 7 -12.08 15.85 24.69
CA PHE A 7 -12.61 14.59 24.19
C PHE A 7 -13.22 14.72 22.79
N ALA A 8 -13.90 15.85 22.52
CA ALA A 8 -14.42 16.15 21.20
C ALA A 8 -13.29 16.39 20.20
N MET A 9 -12.27 17.17 20.58
CA MET A 9 -11.09 17.43 19.77
C MET A 9 -10.28 16.15 19.48
N LEU A 10 -10.09 15.30 20.49
CA LEU A 10 -9.41 14.01 20.34
C LEU A 10 -10.18 13.07 19.39
N ARG A 11 -11.51 13.02 19.48
CA ARG A 11 -12.35 12.23 18.57
C ARG A 11 -12.19 12.67 17.11
N HIS A 12 -12.19 13.98 16.85
CA HIS A 12 -12.00 14.50 15.49
C HIS A 12 -10.57 14.25 14.99
N ALA A 13 -9.57 14.42 15.85
CA ALA A 13 -8.17 14.14 15.50
C ALA A 13 -7.95 12.66 15.15
N VAL A 14 -8.50 11.73 15.93
CA VAL A 14 -8.42 10.28 15.65
C VAL A 14 -9.15 9.94 14.34
N GLY A 15 -10.30 10.57 14.08
CA GLY A 15 -11.04 10.37 12.82
C GLY A 15 -10.31 10.89 11.58
N MET A 16 -9.49 11.94 11.70
CA MET A 16 -8.72 12.51 10.59
C MET A 16 -7.40 11.80 10.32
N LEU A 17 -6.86 11.06 11.30
CA LEU A 17 -5.61 10.31 11.18
C LEU A 17 -5.54 9.39 9.93
N PRO A 18 -6.52 8.51 9.63
CA PRO A 18 -6.44 7.63 8.46
C PRO A 18 -6.45 8.41 7.14
N PHE A 19 -7.20 9.52 7.08
CA PHE A 19 -7.25 10.37 5.90
C PHE A 19 -5.88 11.03 5.63
N LEU A 20 -5.25 11.58 6.68
CA LEU A 20 -3.91 12.16 6.57
C LEU A 20 -2.87 11.12 6.19
N LEU A 21 -2.98 9.90 6.70
CA LEU A 21 -2.09 8.78 6.35
C LEU A 21 -2.21 8.42 4.86
N ILE A 22 -3.43 8.27 4.33
CA ILE A 22 -3.66 7.97 2.92
C ILE A 22 -3.13 9.10 2.03
N LEU A 23 -3.38 10.35 2.41
CA LEU A 23 -2.87 11.52 1.68
C LEU A 23 -1.34 11.56 1.66
N ALA A 24 -0.69 11.28 2.80
CA ALA A 24 0.76 11.21 2.88
C ALA A 24 1.34 10.08 2.00
N MET A 25 0.69 8.91 1.96
CA MET A 25 1.07 7.82 1.06
C MET A 25 0.91 8.22 -0.42
N LEU A 26 -0.16 8.93 -0.77
CA LEU A 26 -0.35 9.43 -2.15
C LEU A 26 0.76 10.40 -2.57
N ILE A 27 1.07 11.38 -1.70
CA ILE A 27 2.16 12.34 -1.96
C ILE A 27 3.49 11.60 -2.11
N LEU A 28 3.76 10.62 -1.23
CA LEU A 28 4.99 9.85 -1.28
C LEU A 28 5.11 8.99 -2.55
N HIS A 29 3.99 8.45 -3.03
CA HIS A 29 3.94 7.71 -4.29
C HIS A 29 4.25 8.60 -5.49
N LEU A 30 3.72 9.84 -5.53
CA LEU A 30 4.02 10.80 -6.59
C LEU A 30 5.44 11.37 -6.52
N ALA A 31 6.00 11.51 -5.31
CA ALA A 31 7.33 12.09 -5.11
C ALA A 31 8.48 11.09 -5.31
N LEU A 32 8.23 9.79 -5.12
CA LEU A 32 9.24 8.75 -5.31
C LEU A 32 9.34 8.36 -6.79
N PRO A 33 10.55 8.24 -7.34
CA PRO A 33 10.72 7.70 -8.68
C PRO A 33 10.35 6.22 -8.72
N ASP A 34 9.75 5.81 -9.83
CA ASP A 34 9.38 4.43 -10.11
C ASP A 34 10.60 3.50 -9.99
N LYS A 35 10.42 2.41 -9.24
CA LYS A 35 11.44 1.38 -9.09
C LYS A 35 11.33 0.40 -10.24
N THR A 36 12.45 0.13 -10.88
CA THR A 36 12.53 -0.82 -12.00
C THR A 36 12.83 -2.24 -11.55
N PHE A 37 13.56 -2.41 -10.44
CA PHE A 37 14.01 -3.71 -9.95
C PHE A 37 13.87 -3.85 -8.43
N SER A 38 13.30 -4.98 -7.99
CA SER A 38 13.27 -5.37 -6.58
C SER A 38 14.41 -6.32 -6.25
N LYS A 39 15.40 -5.83 -5.48
CA LYS A 39 16.49 -6.66 -4.95
C LYS A 39 16.00 -7.75 -3.98
N VAL A 40 14.88 -7.49 -3.29
CA VAL A 40 14.32 -8.39 -2.27
C VAL A 40 13.66 -9.60 -2.93
N GLU A 41 12.91 -9.38 -4.01
CA GLU A 41 12.19 -10.44 -4.73
C GLU A 41 12.96 -10.98 -5.95
N ARG A 42 14.09 -10.37 -6.31
CA ARG A 42 14.90 -10.71 -7.50
C ARG A 42 14.07 -10.70 -8.79
N ARG A 43 13.23 -9.68 -8.99
CA ARG A 43 12.44 -9.50 -10.22
C ARG A 43 12.35 -8.04 -10.64
N TYR A 44 12.06 -7.84 -11.92
CA TYR A 44 11.64 -6.54 -12.45
C TYR A 44 10.23 -6.21 -11.96
N LEU A 45 10.04 -4.96 -11.59
CA LEU A 45 8.77 -4.44 -11.11
C LEU A 45 7.93 -3.97 -12.29
N ALA A 46 6.61 -4.11 -12.17
CA ALA A 46 5.68 -3.60 -13.16
C ALA A 46 5.93 -2.10 -13.39
N GLN A 47 5.97 -1.73 -14.67
CA GLN A 47 6.10 -0.35 -15.12
C GLN A 47 4.73 0.16 -15.59
N TRP A 48 4.65 1.47 -15.83
CA TRP A 48 3.40 2.08 -16.28
C TRP A 48 2.89 1.36 -17.54
N PRO A 49 1.67 0.79 -17.51
CA PRO A 49 1.15 0.05 -18.63
C PRO A 49 0.87 0.98 -19.81
N VAL A 50 1.25 0.54 -21.01
CA VAL A 50 0.86 1.23 -22.25
C VAL A 50 -0.64 1.05 -22.45
N PHE A 51 -1.32 2.14 -22.78
CA PHE A 51 -2.76 2.12 -23.00
C PHE A 51 -3.09 1.46 -24.35
N HIS A 52 -3.80 0.33 -24.30
CA HIS A 52 -4.31 -0.38 -25.47
C HIS A 52 -5.80 -0.66 -25.29
N ILE A 53 -6.62 -0.32 -26.29
CA ILE A 53 -8.08 -0.39 -26.20
C ILE A 53 -8.55 -1.85 -26.08
N GLU A 54 -7.85 -2.76 -26.76
CA GLU A 54 -8.10 -4.20 -26.70
C GLU A 54 -7.90 -4.75 -25.28
N GLU A 55 -6.86 -4.26 -24.59
CA GLU A 55 -6.52 -4.66 -23.20
C GLU A 55 -7.49 -4.08 -22.17
N VAL A 56 -8.13 -2.96 -22.48
CA VAL A 56 -9.17 -2.38 -21.64
C VAL A 56 -10.44 -3.22 -21.74
N ILE A 57 -10.79 -3.67 -22.94
CA ILE A 57 -12.00 -4.48 -23.19
C ILE A 57 -11.84 -5.90 -22.61
N ASP A 58 -10.64 -6.49 -22.68
CA ASP A 58 -10.36 -7.82 -22.14
C ASP A 58 -10.03 -7.83 -20.62
N GLY A 59 -9.98 -6.65 -19.99
CA GLY A 59 -9.68 -6.47 -18.56
C GLY A 59 -8.23 -6.75 -18.16
N SER A 60 -7.33 -7.01 -19.10
CA SER A 60 -5.90 -7.19 -18.84
C SER A 60 -5.21 -5.87 -18.46
N TYR A 61 -5.71 -4.74 -18.96
CA TYR A 61 -5.23 -3.42 -18.58
C TYR A 61 -5.37 -3.17 -17.08
N GLU A 62 -6.53 -3.49 -16.50
CA GLU A 62 -6.79 -3.36 -15.06
C GLU A 62 -5.78 -4.16 -14.23
N ARG A 63 -5.53 -5.43 -14.61
CA ARG A 63 -4.54 -6.29 -13.93
C ARG A 63 -3.13 -5.70 -14.00
N LYS A 64 -2.75 -5.11 -15.13
CA LYS A 64 -1.44 -4.45 -15.28
C LYS A 64 -1.34 -3.20 -14.42
N VAL A 65 -2.40 -2.39 -14.36
CA VAL A 65 -2.49 -1.20 -13.49
C VAL A 65 -2.40 -1.61 -12.02
N GLU A 66 -3.13 -2.63 -11.59
CA GLU A 66 -3.09 -3.14 -10.23
C GLU A 66 -1.68 -3.64 -9.87
N SER A 67 -1.05 -4.41 -10.76
CA SER A 67 0.32 -4.89 -10.56
C SER A 67 1.31 -3.73 -10.46
N TYR A 68 1.15 -2.68 -11.27
CA TYR A 68 1.98 -1.48 -11.19
C TYR A 68 1.80 -0.76 -9.85
N PHE A 69 0.56 -0.47 -9.45
CA PHE A 69 0.27 0.21 -8.19
C PHE A 69 0.79 -0.58 -6.97
N SER A 70 0.61 -1.90 -6.97
CA SER A 70 1.11 -2.77 -5.90
C SER A 70 2.64 -2.78 -5.84
N ASP A 71 3.32 -2.70 -6.97
CA ASP A 71 4.78 -2.70 -7.05
C ASP A 71 5.41 -1.36 -6.66
N GLN A 72 4.76 -0.26 -7.04
CA GLN A 72 5.21 1.11 -6.77
C GLN A 72 4.65 1.70 -5.46
N PHE A 73 3.91 0.91 -4.67
CA PHE A 73 3.36 1.39 -3.41
C PHE A 73 4.47 1.86 -2.45
N PRO A 74 4.34 3.04 -1.82
CA PRO A 74 5.35 3.55 -0.92
C PRO A 74 5.60 2.60 0.24
N LEU A 75 6.88 2.47 0.62
CA LEU A 75 7.29 1.61 1.73
C LEU A 75 6.85 0.14 1.58
N ARG A 76 6.59 -0.36 0.37
CA ARG A 76 6.21 -1.77 0.09
C ARG A 76 6.98 -2.81 0.89
N ASN A 77 8.31 -2.68 1.00
CA ASN A 77 9.16 -3.62 1.73
C ASN A 77 8.77 -3.74 3.21
N PHE A 78 8.33 -2.65 3.85
CA PHE A 78 7.88 -2.65 5.23
C PHE A 78 6.59 -3.49 5.37
N TRP A 79 5.63 -3.28 4.47
CA TRP A 79 4.37 -4.04 4.45
C TRP A 79 4.60 -5.53 4.18
N VAL A 80 5.44 -5.87 3.20
CA VAL A 80 5.81 -7.26 2.89
C VAL A 80 6.50 -7.93 4.09
N TYR A 81 7.36 -7.20 4.82
CA TYR A 81 8.00 -7.71 6.02
C TYR A 81 6.97 -8.03 7.13
N ILE A 82 6.01 -7.12 7.36
CA ILE A 82 4.93 -7.32 8.33
C ILE A 82 4.10 -8.54 7.96
N GLU A 83 3.69 -8.66 6.70
CA GLU A 83 2.91 -9.80 6.22
C GLU A 83 3.68 -11.12 6.43
N LYS A 84 4.96 -11.14 6.07
CA LYS A 84 5.82 -12.32 6.24
C LYS A 84 5.97 -12.70 7.72
N SER A 85 6.19 -11.72 8.59
CA SER A 85 6.28 -11.93 10.05
C SER A 85 4.98 -12.47 10.62
N SER A 86 3.85 -11.84 10.27
CA SER A 86 2.50 -12.25 10.69
C SER A 86 2.20 -13.68 10.25
N ARG A 87 2.45 -14.04 8.98
CA ARG A 87 2.28 -15.41 8.48
C ARG A 87 3.17 -16.41 9.20
N GLY A 88 4.39 -16.03 9.56
CA GLY A 88 5.29 -16.86 10.37
C GLY A 88 4.72 -17.18 11.75
N ILE A 89 4.20 -16.17 12.44
CA ILE A 89 3.54 -16.34 13.75
C ILE A 89 2.32 -17.24 13.63
N LEU A 90 1.45 -17.00 12.64
CA LEU A 90 0.24 -17.82 12.44
C LEU A 90 0.58 -19.29 12.20
N ARG A 91 1.60 -19.59 11.39
CA ARG A 91 2.06 -20.96 11.14
C ARG A 91 2.68 -21.63 12.38
N ALA A 92 3.34 -20.86 13.24
CA ALA A 92 3.85 -21.36 14.53
C ALA A 92 2.73 -21.56 15.57
N SER A 93 1.59 -20.91 15.39
CA SER A 93 0.43 -20.94 16.31
C SER A 93 -0.60 -22.01 15.94
N THR A 94 -0.59 -22.49 14.69
CA THR A 94 -1.40 -23.64 14.25
C THR A 94 -0.64 -24.93 14.56
N PRO A 95 -1.06 -25.74 15.54
CA PRO A 95 -0.53 -27.07 15.69
C PRO A 95 -0.95 -27.90 14.46
N ILE A 96 0.03 -28.50 13.79
CA ILE A 96 -0.20 -29.69 12.99
C ILE A 96 -0.23 -30.87 13.96
#